data_AF-A0A7C5RE25-F1
#
_entry.id   AF-A0A7C5RE25-F1
#
_cell.length_a   1.000
_cell.length_b   1.000
_cell.length_c   1.000
_cell.angle_alpha   90.00
_cell.angle_beta   90.00
_cell.angle_gamma   90.00
#
_symmetry.space_group_name_H-M   'P 1'
#
loop_
_entity.id
_entity.type
_entity.pdbx_description
1 polymer ?
#
loop_
_entity_poly.entity_id
_entity_poly.type
_entity_poly.pdbx_seq_one_letter_code
_entity_poly.pdbx_strand_id
1 'polypeptide(L)'
;MTKDWEFRLDTARLVARLMELPALIGELSRQLTALRAERRTLERAAKEAWARAYLAAQGRSKEEREAEALAGLAASPDWRRMQARLEQLAAAIDKAQGEKEALEHERKALYGAIVARHAEALEAALAQRLLTPHGLPPQGRGN
;
A
#
# COMPACT_ATOMS: atom_id res chain seq x y z
N MET A 1 26.67 25.90 -15.41
CA MET A 1 26.00 24.93 -16.31
C MET A 1 25.67 23.59 -15.65
N THR A 2 26.09 23.32 -14.41
CA THR A 2 25.89 22.02 -13.73
C THR A 2 24.55 21.85 -13.00
N LYS A 3 23.95 22.91 -12.47
CA LYS A 3 22.73 22.80 -11.64
C LYS A 3 21.45 22.45 -12.42
N ASP A 4 21.34 22.86 -13.68
CA ASP A 4 20.13 22.65 -14.49
C ASP A 4 19.95 21.20 -14.96
N TRP A 5 21.05 20.48 -15.22
CA TRP A 5 20.97 19.09 -15.65
C TRP A 5 20.68 18.17 -14.46
N GLU A 6 21.26 18.44 -13.29
CA GLU A 6 20.97 17.75 -12.02
C GLU A 6 19.48 17.92 -11.67
N PHE A 7 18.96 19.14 -11.79
CA PHE A 7 17.55 19.45 -11.54
C PHE A 7 16.59 18.61 -12.41
N ARG A 8 16.88 18.52 -13.72
CA ARG A 8 16.06 17.74 -14.66
C ARG A 8 16.18 16.24 -14.40
N LEU A 9 17.38 15.75 -14.09
CA LEU A 9 17.62 14.34 -13.82
C LEU A 9 16.86 13.87 -12.58
N ASP A 10 16.91 14.65 -11.50
CA ASP A 10 16.19 14.34 -10.26
C ASP A 10 14.68 14.40 -10.43
N THR A 11 14.18 15.39 -11.19
CA THR A 11 12.74 15.48 -11.50
C THR A 11 12.29 14.29 -12.34
N ALA A 12 13.07 13.87 -13.34
CA ALA A 12 12.78 12.70 -14.14
C ALA A 12 12.75 11.41 -13.31
N ARG A 13 13.66 11.26 -12.33
CA ARG A 13 13.65 10.11 -11.40
C ARG A 13 12.39 10.09 -10.53
N LEU A 14 11.99 11.23 -9.97
CA LEU A 14 10.76 11.34 -9.17
C LEU A 14 9.52 10.99 -10.00
N VAL A 15 9.45 11.49 -11.24
CA VAL A 15 8.34 11.18 -12.17
C VAL A 15 8.34 9.70 -12.56
N ALA A 16 9.51 9.13 -12.88
CA ALA A 16 9.62 7.70 -13.20
C ALA A 16 9.11 6.83 -12.04
N ARG A 17 9.56 7.12 -10.81
CA ARG A 17 9.08 6.42 -9.62
C ARG A 17 7.58 6.60 -9.42
N LEU A 18 7.05 7.81 -9.58
CA LEU A 18 5.62 8.09 -9.48
C LEU A 18 4.78 7.28 -10.48
N MET A 19 5.31 7.03 -11.68
CA MET A 19 4.65 6.24 -12.72
C MET A 19 4.68 4.72 -12.45
N GLU A 20 5.68 4.23 -11.71
CA GLU A 20 5.77 2.81 -11.31
C GLU A 20 4.80 2.45 -10.19
N LEU A 21 4.58 3.36 -9.23
CA LEU A 21 3.81 3.10 -8.01
C LEU A 21 2.37 2.57 -8.26
N PRO A 22 1.59 3.08 -9.24
CA PRO A 22 0.27 2.53 -9.54
C PRO A 22 0.28 1.04 -9.88
N ALA A 23 1.28 0.56 -10.61
CA ALA A 23 1.38 -0.85 -10.99
C ALA A 23 1.68 -1.72 -9.75
N LEU A 24 2.61 -1.28 -8.90
CA LEU A 24 2.97 -1.96 -7.65
C LEU A 24 1.79 -2.01 -6.66
N ILE A 25 1.10 -0.88 -6.47
CA ILE A 25 -0.12 -0.80 -5.64
C ILE A 25 -1.22 -1.71 -6.20
N GLY A 26 -1.36 -1.75 -7.54
CA GLY A 26 -2.30 -2.63 -8.22
C GLY A 26 -2.01 -4.11 -7.97
N GLU A 27 -0.74 -4.51 -8.00
CA GLU A 27 -0.33 -5.89 -7.69
C GLU A 27 -0.63 -6.28 -6.25
N LEU A 28 -0.25 -5.44 -5.28
CA LEU A 28 -0.59 -5.66 -3.87
C LEU A 28 -2.10 -5.72 -3.65
N SER A 29 -2.88 -4.93 -4.37
CA SER A 29 -4.36 -4.97 -4.28
C SER A 29 -4.94 -6.28 -4.78
N ARG A 30 -4.39 -6.84 -5.87
CA ARG A 30 -4.76 -8.18 -6.37
C ARG A 30 -4.37 -9.26 -5.36
N GLN A 31 -3.16 -9.20 -4.83
CA GLN A 31 -2.67 -10.14 -3.81
C GLN A 31 -3.55 -10.12 -2.56
N LEU A 32 -3.87 -8.93 -2.02
CA LEU A 32 -4.78 -8.77 -0.89
C LEU A 32 -6.16 -9.37 -1.15
N THR A 33 -6.68 -9.18 -2.38
CA THR A 33 -7.97 -9.76 -2.78
C THR A 33 -7.93 -11.28 -2.74
N ALA A 34 -6.85 -11.89 -3.27
CA ALA A 34 -6.64 -13.33 -3.25
C ALA A 34 -6.49 -13.87 -1.82
N LEU A 35 -5.64 -13.25 -0.99
CA LEU A 35 -5.43 -13.65 0.40
C LEU A 35 -6.72 -13.57 1.23
N ARG A 36 -7.49 -12.49 1.07
CA ARG A 36 -8.79 -12.33 1.74
C ARG A 36 -9.81 -13.37 1.25
N ALA A 37 -9.81 -13.71 -0.04
CA ALA A 37 -10.67 -14.76 -0.57
C ALA A 37 -10.32 -16.12 0.01
N GLU A 38 -9.04 -16.48 0.05
CA GLU A 38 -8.55 -17.71 0.66
C GLU A 38 -8.94 -17.78 2.15
N ARG A 39 -8.68 -16.71 2.91
CA ARG A 39 -9.04 -16.61 4.32
C ARG A 39 -10.54 -16.82 4.54
N ARG A 40 -11.41 -16.18 3.75
CA ARG A 40 -12.88 -16.35 3.87
C ARG A 40 -13.30 -17.81 3.64
N THR A 41 -12.71 -18.47 2.64
CA THR A 41 -12.99 -19.88 2.36
C THR A 41 -12.57 -20.76 3.54
N LEU A 42 -11.39 -20.50 4.10
CA LEU A 42 -10.85 -21.27 5.20
C LEU A 42 -11.60 -21.03 6.52
N GLU A 43 -12.02 -19.79 6.80
CA GLU A 43 -12.88 -19.47 7.94
C GLU A 43 -14.24 -20.16 7.87
N ARG A 44 -14.83 -20.28 6.67
CA ARG A 44 -16.07 -21.05 6.47
C ARG A 44 -15.85 -22.53 6.77
N ALA A 45 -14.79 -23.12 6.20
CA ALA A 45 -14.45 -24.52 6.45
C ALA A 45 -14.20 -24.79 7.95
N ALA A 46 -13.53 -23.86 8.65
CA ALA A 46 -13.30 -23.96 10.09
C ALA A 46 -14.61 -23.90 10.88
N LYS A 47 -15.52 -22.98 10.54
CA LYS A 47 -16.84 -22.89 11.18
C LYS A 47 -17.68 -24.15 10.99
N GLU A 48 -17.66 -24.72 9.78
CA GLU A 48 -18.36 -25.97 9.50
C GLU A 48 -17.76 -27.15 10.26
N ALA A 49 -16.43 -27.25 10.33
CA ALA A 49 -15.76 -28.30 11.11
C ALA A 49 -16.09 -28.17 12.60
N TRP A 50 -16.10 -26.95 13.12
CA TRP A 50 -16.51 -26.67 14.49
C TRP A 50 -17.97 -27.05 14.74
N ALA A 51 -18.89 -26.66 13.87
CA ALA A 51 -20.30 -27.02 14.00
C ALA A 51 -20.51 -28.55 14.01
N ARG A 52 -19.81 -29.28 13.14
CA ARG A 52 -19.86 -30.76 13.11
C ARG A 52 -19.34 -31.37 14.42
N ALA A 53 -18.20 -30.89 14.92
CA ALA A 53 -17.64 -31.38 16.18
C ALA A 53 -18.55 -31.07 17.37
N TYR A 54 -19.10 -29.86 17.42
CA TYR A 54 -20.02 -29.43 18.47
C TYR A 54 -21.32 -30.25 18.48
N LEU A 55 -21.88 -30.58 17.32
CA LEU A 55 -23.07 -31.43 17.21
C LEU A 55 -22.79 -32.89 17.59
N ALA A 56 -21.55 -33.37 17.42
CA ALA A 56 -21.16 -34.72 17.79
C ALA A 56 -20.83 -34.88 19.28
N ALA A 57 -20.51 -33.78 19.97
CA ALA A 57 -20.16 -33.77 21.38
C ALA A 57 -21.33 -34.20 22.28
N GLN A 58 -21.02 -34.98 23.32
CA GLN A 58 -21.98 -35.62 24.22
C GLN A 58 -22.08 -34.93 25.59
N GLY A 59 -21.35 -33.83 25.79
CA GLY A 59 -21.43 -33.00 27.01
C GLY A 59 -22.87 -32.67 27.44
N ARG A 60 -23.10 -32.63 28.75
CA ARG A 60 -24.41 -32.37 29.36
C ARG A 60 -24.69 -30.89 29.46
N SER A 61 -23.65 -30.07 29.65
CA SER A 61 -23.71 -28.61 29.55
C SER A 61 -23.19 -28.11 28.20
N LYS A 62 -23.45 -26.83 27.91
CA LYS A 62 -22.89 -26.15 26.75
C LYS A 62 -21.36 -26.11 26.83
N GLU A 63 -20.80 -25.73 27.98
CA GLU A 63 -19.34 -25.66 28.17
C GLU A 63 -18.69 -27.03 27.99
N GLU A 64 -19.32 -28.10 28.50
CA GLU A 64 -18.82 -29.47 28.34
C GLU A 64 -18.79 -29.89 26.86
N ARG A 65 -19.84 -29.55 26.08
CA ARG A 65 -19.86 -29.83 24.64
C ARG A 65 -18.81 -29.04 23.88
N GLU A 66 -18.63 -27.75 24.21
CA GLU A 66 -17.61 -26.92 23.58
C GLU A 66 -16.20 -27.46 23.86
N ALA A 67 -15.92 -27.85 25.11
CA ALA A 67 -14.64 -28.42 25.50
C ALA A 67 -14.36 -29.76 24.79
N GLU A 68 -15.34 -30.65 24.73
CA GLU A 68 -15.21 -31.94 24.04
C GLU A 68 -15.00 -31.77 22.52
N ALA A 69 -15.77 -30.88 21.89
CA ALA A 69 -15.62 -30.55 20.47
C ALA A 69 -14.24 -29.96 20.15
N LEU A 70 -13.77 -29.02 20.99
CA LEU A 70 -12.45 -28.42 20.85
C LEU A 70 -11.33 -29.45 21.03
N ALA A 71 -11.45 -30.36 22.01
CA ALA A 71 -10.48 -31.42 22.21
C ALA A 71 -10.39 -32.36 20.99
N GLY A 72 -11.54 -32.76 20.44
CA GLY A 72 -11.60 -33.58 19.22
C GLY A 72 -11.00 -32.89 18.01
N LEU A 73 -11.30 -31.60 17.81
CA LEU A 73 -10.70 -30.80 16.73
C LEU A 73 -9.20 -30.60 16.92
N ALA A 74 -8.73 -30.32 18.15
CA ALA A 74 -7.31 -30.14 18.43
C ALA A 74 -6.47 -31.39 18.10
N ALA A 75 -7.05 -32.58 18.28
CA ALA A 75 -6.42 -33.83 17.88
C ALA A 75 -6.30 -33.97 16.35
N SER A 76 -7.21 -33.35 15.57
CA SER A 76 -7.22 -33.41 14.11
C SER A 76 -6.02 -32.69 13.49
N PRO A 77 -5.18 -33.38 12.68
CA PRO A 77 -4.10 -32.74 11.93
C PRO A 77 -4.61 -31.69 10.94
N ASP A 78 -5.80 -31.88 10.36
CA ASP A 78 -6.36 -30.97 9.36
C ASP A 78 -6.86 -29.68 10.01
N TRP A 79 -7.44 -29.79 11.21
CA TRP A 79 -7.80 -28.62 12.01
C TRP A 79 -6.56 -27.79 12.37
N ARG A 80 -5.49 -28.44 12.85
CA ARG A 80 -4.23 -27.74 13.16
C ARG A 80 -3.62 -27.05 11.94
N ARG A 81 -3.60 -27.72 10.78
CA ARG A 81 -3.13 -27.13 9.52
C ARG A 81 -3.97 -25.93 9.10
N MET A 82 -5.28 -26.03 9.24
CA MET A 82 -6.22 -24.94 8.94
C MET A 82 -6.02 -23.73 9.86
N GLN A 83 -5.88 -23.94 11.17
CA GLN A 83 -5.59 -22.84 12.11
C GLN A 83 -4.25 -22.16 11.82
N ALA A 84 -3.19 -22.95 11.61
CA ALA A 84 -1.89 -22.40 11.24
C ALA A 84 -1.95 -21.60 9.92
N ARG A 85 -2.73 -22.07 8.93
CA ARG A 85 -2.91 -21.34 7.67
C ARG A 85 -3.72 -20.06 7.87
N LEU A 86 -4.73 -20.03 8.73
CA LEU A 86 -5.46 -18.80 9.07
C LEU A 86 -4.55 -17.75 9.71
N GLU A 87 -3.67 -18.15 10.63
CA GLU A 87 -2.67 -17.27 11.25
C GLU A 87 -1.68 -16.72 10.20
N GLN A 88 -1.17 -17.59 9.33
CA GLN A 88 -0.30 -17.18 8.22
C GLN A 88 -0.99 -16.19 7.28
N LEU A 89 -2.26 -16.43 6.94
CA LEU A 89 -3.05 -15.53 6.10
C LEU A 89 -3.29 -14.18 6.77
N ALA A 90 -3.53 -14.15 8.08
CA ALA A 90 -3.66 -12.90 8.83
C ALA A 90 -2.36 -12.08 8.75
N ALA A 91 -1.22 -12.69 9.09
CA ALA A 91 0.08 -12.02 9.02
C ALA A 91 0.43 -11.56 7.58
N ALA A 92 0.12 -12.37 6.57
CA ALA A 92 0.36 -12.02 5.17
C ALA A 92 -0.53 -10.85 4.70
N ILE A 93 -1.80 -10.81 5.13
CA ILE A 93 -2.71 -9.70 4.84
C ILE A 93 -2.21 -8.42 5.50
N ASP A 94 -1.83 -8.47 6.78
CA ASP A 94 -1.36 -7.29 7.51
C ASP A 94 -0.08 -6.72 6.88
N LYS A 95 0.86 -7.60 6.52
CA LYS A 95 2.08 -7.23 5.80
C LYS A 95 1.77 -6.56 4.46
N ALA A 96 0.97 -7.20 3.61
CA ALA A 96 0.65 -6.67 2.28
C ALA A 96 -0.17 -5.35 2.36
N GLN A 97 -1.00 -5.20 3.38
CA GLN A 97 -1.74 -3.98 3.66
C GLN A 97 -0.79 -2.85 4.06
N GLY A 98 0.16 -3.11 4.96
CA GLY A 98 1.18 -2.14 5.36
C GLY A 98 2.09 -1.72 4.21
N GLU A 99 2.51 -2.66 3.36
CA GLU A 99 3.29 -2.36 2.15
C GLU A 99 2.48 -1.48 1.18
N LYS A 100 1.19 -1.79 0.98
CA LYS A 100 0.32 -0.99 0.11
C LYS A 100 0.16 0.43 0.62
N GLU A 101 -0.07 0.59 1.93
CA GLU A 101 -0.19 1.91 2.57
C GLU A 101 1.11 2.70 2.43
N ALA A 102 2.27 2.07 2.64
CA ALA A 102 3.57 2.70 2.44
C ALA A 102 3.74 3.21 1.01
N LEU A 103 3.39 2.42 -0.02
CA LEU A 103 3.44 2.86 -1.41
C LEU A 103 2.44 3.98 -1.72
N GLU A 104 1.25 3.98 -1.11
CA GLU A 104 0.28 5.08 -1.26
C GLU A 104 0.79 6.38 -0.62
N HIS A 105 1.43 6.28 0.54
CA HIS A 105 2.10 7.41 1.19
C HIS A 105 3.27 7.93 0.35
N GLU A 106 4.12 7.03 -0.16
CA GLU A 106 5.21 7.38 -1.08
C GLU A 106 4.66 8.13 -2.31
N ARG A 107 3.60 7.61 -2.93
CA ARG A 107 2.97 8.22 -4.11
C ARG A 107 2.50 9.65 -3.82
N LYS A 108 1.83 9.86 -2.68
CA LYS A 108 1.37 11.19 -2.26
C LYS A 108 2.54 12.14 -2.00
N ALA A 109 3.59 11.65 -1.34
CA ALA A 109 4.78 12.44 -1.04
C ALA A 109 5.52 12.86 -2.32
N LEU A 110 5.71 11.94 -3.28
CA LEU A 110 6.35 12.23 -4.56
C LEU A 110 5.54 13.24 -5.39
N TYR A 111 4.23 13.07 -5.45
CA TYR A 111 3.35 14.03 -6.13
C TYR A 111 3.49 15.43 -5.51
N GLY A 112 3.42 15.54 -4.18
CA GLY A 112 3.60 16.79 -3.46
C GLY A 112 4.97 17.44 -3.73
N ALA A 113 6.04 16.63 -3.70
CA ALA A 113 7.41 17.10 -3.97
C ALA A 113 7.57 17.64 -5.41
N ILE A 114 6.99 16.95 -6.40
CA ILE A 114 7.01 17.41 -7.80
C ILE A 114 6.27 18.74 -7.93
N VAL A 115 5.08 18.86 -7.34
CA VAL A 115 4.28 20.10 -7.39
C VAL A 115 5.01 21.26 -6.72
N ALA A 116 5.55 21.06 -5.51
CA ALA A 116 6.30 22.08 -4.79
C ALA A 116 7.52 22.56 -5.59
N ARG A 117 8.29 21.62 -6.14
CA ARG A 117 9.48 21.93 -6.95
C ARG A 117 9.13 22.73 -8.21
N HIS A 118 8.00 22.43 -8.86
CA HIS A 118 7.54 23.21 -10.02
C HIS A 118 7.04 24.59 -9.62
N ALA A 119 6.35 24.73 -8.49
CA ALA A 119 5.93 26.03 -7.97
C ALA A 119 7.15 26.93 -7.69
N GLU A 120 8.16 26.42 -7.00
CA GLU A 120 9.42 27.13 -6.74
C GLU A 120 10.12 27.57 -8.04
N ALA A 121 10.17 26.69 -9.04
CA ALA A 121 10.77 27.02 -10.34
C ALA A 121 9.99 28.12 -11.09
N LEU A 122 8.66 28.10 -11.02
CA LEU A 122 7.80 29.14 -11.59
C LEU A 122 7.96 30.47 -10.86
N GLU A 123 7.97 30.47 -9.53
CA GLU A 123 8.21 31.67 -8.73
C GLU A 123 9.58 32.28 -9.03
N ALA A 124 10.63 31.48 -9.10
CA ALA A 124 11.97 31.93 -9.46
C ALA A 124 12.01 32.54 -10.88
N ALA A 125 11.35 31.92 -11.85
CA ALA A 125 11.28 32.42 -13.22
C ALA A 125 10.50 33.75 -13.31
N LEU A 126 9.39 33.87 -12.57
CA LEU A 126 8.61 35.10 -12.48
C LEU A 126 9.40 36.22 -11.80
N ALA A 127 10.09 35.93 -10.70
CA ALA A 127 10.95 36.88 -10.01
C ALA A 127 12.08 37.39 -10.91
N GLN A 128 12.76 36.50 -11.64
CA GLN A 128 13.78 36.88 -12.61
C GLN A 128 13.21 37.79 -13.72
N ARG A 129 12.01 37.49 -14.23
CA ARG A 129 11.34 38.30 -15.25
C ARG A 129 10.89 39.67 -14.74
N LEU A 130 10.51 39.78 -13.47
CA LEU A 130 10.17 41.06 -12.82
C LEU A 130 11.40 41.89 -12.50
N LEU A 131 12.53 41.26 -12.16
CA LEU A 131 13.82 41.91 -11.88
C LEU A 131 14.59 42.29 -13.14
N THR A 132 14.22 41.76 -14.31
CA THR A 132 14.77 42.15 -15.61
C THR A 132 13.82 43.18 -16.24
N PRO A 133 13.98 44.50 -15.98
CA PRO A 133 13.23 45.47 -16.75
C PRO A 133 13.59 45.25 -18.22
N HIS A 134 12.58 45.18 -19.08
CA HIS A 134 12.79 45.24 -20.52
C HIS A 134 13.88 46.26 -20.82
N GLY A 135 14.99 45.79 -21.39
CA GLY A 135 16.02 46.66 -21.91
C GLY A 135 15.36 47.62 -22.88
N LEU A 136 15.13 48.86 -22.44
CA LEU A 136 14.93 49.94 -23.38
C LEU A 136 16.19 49.95 -24.26
N PRO A 137 16.06 49.84 -25.59
CA PRO A 137 17.21 50.01 -26.46
C PRO A 137 17.84 51.38 -26.13
N PRO A 138 19.18 51.48 -26.10
CA PRO A 138 19.83 52.78 -25.89
C PRO A 138 19.31 53.72 -26.96
N GLN A 139 18.62 54.79 -26.52
CA GLN A 139 18.24 55.86 -27.42
C GLN A 139 19.54 56.41 -28.00
N GLY A 140 19.71 56.22 -29.30
CA GLY A 140 20.84 56.76 -30.04
C GLY A 140 20.91 58.26 -29.80
N ARG A 141 21.99 58.71 -29.18
CA ARG A 141 22.43 60.11 -29.24
C ARG A 141 23.49 60.21 -30.34
N GLY A 142 23.29 61.13 -31.28
CA GLY A 142 24.23 61.53 -32.34
C GLY A 142 23.90 60.86 -33.68
N ASN A 143 23.64 61.57 -34.77
CA ASN A 143 23.99 62.95 -35.16
C ASN A 143 22.79 63.74 -35.67
#